data_AF-A0A3S0KIQ4-F1
#
_entry.id   AF-A0A3S0KIQ4-F1
#
_cell.length_a   1.000
_cell.length_b   1.000
_cell.length_c   1.000
_cell.angle_alpha   90.00
_cell.angle_beta   90.00
_cell.angle_gamma   90.00
#
_symmetry.space_group_name_H-M   'P 1'
#
loop_
_entity.id
_entity.type
_entity.pdbx_description
1 polymer ?
#
loop_
_entity_poly.entity_id
_entity_poly.type
_entity_poly.pdbx_seq_one_letter_code
_entity_poly.pdbx_strand_id
1 'polypeptide(L)'
;MTMLLLVVLMFFSFNTQGFAKEINRGEVQTKLTDEIILSLTEDDLDNIYNILVDYKENNPDVTEEELDKIATEFYIETYNKKQIDIKPLGYYDDLLESSTGMNSQEVALSKQYPSDLPAVYTSSKMANNEAGSRYSSGAYLGNQDAFRHTAWNALLVQRFYRLGKGSVSQVIAKTKMWTDAHENGATKPDGLSSSQFAEDKRMDLLNNAAGRVIGETYYDSSEASILTRVQYYVDNGWCQRIKTDSQMGYSFDQMKAISTWTLRSTNTVGKK
;
A
#
# COMPACT_ATOMS: atom_id res chain seq x y z
N MET A 1 -12.19 32.81 37.43
CA MET A 1 -11.25 31.70 37.18
C MET A 1 -11.88 30.78 36.15
N THR A 2 -11.55 30.98 34.88
CA THR A 2 -11.88 30.04 33.80
C THR A 2 -10.80 30.24 32.75
N MET A 3 -9.95 29.22 32.59
CA MET A 3 -8.74 29.24 31.77
C MET A 3 -9.06 29.39 30.29
N LEU A 4 -8.25 30.21 29.62
CA LEU A 4 -7.97 30.18 28.19
C LEU A 4 -7.58 28.76 27.75
N LEU A 5 -8.19 28.27 26.67
CA LEU A 5 -7.54 27.32 25.78
C LEU A 5 -7.41 27.99 24.42
N LEU A 6 -6.25 28.56 24.15
CA LEU A 6 -5.92 29.23 22.90
C LEU A 6 -5.34 28.17 21.97
N VAL A 7 -6.19 27.61 21.10
CA VAL A 7 -5.76 26.68 20.04
C VAL A 7 -5.05 27.52 18.98
N VAL A 8 -3.73 27.41 18.92
CA VAL A 8 -2.90 28.00 17.87
C VAL A 8 -3.04 27.13 16.62
N LEU A 9 -3.99 27.49 15.74
CA LEU A 9 -4.02 27.03 14.35
C LEU A 9 -2.88 27.72 13.61
N MET A 10 -1.76 27.02 13.41
CA MET A 10 -0.73 27.46 12.44
C MET A 10 -1.28 27.26 11.03
N PHE A 11 -1.92 28.29 10.49
CA PHE A 11 -2.15 28.38 9.05
C PHE A 11 -0.81 28.67 8.37
N PHE A 12 -0.19 27.66 7.76
CA PHE A 12 0.82 27.90 6.74
C PHE A 12 0.09 28.44 5.50
N SER A 13 0.06 29.77 5.38
CA SER A 13 -0.37 30.42 4.14
C SER A 13 0.70 30.19 3.06
N PHE A 14 0.52 29.16 2.25
CA PHE A 14 1.25 29.02 0.99
C PHE A 14 0.76 30.09 0.02
N ASN A 15 1.68 30.95 -0.41
CA ASN A 15 1.42 32.02 -1.36
C ASN A 15 1.24 31.40 -2.75
N THR A 16 0.01 31.23 -3.22
CA THR A 16 -0.33 30.50 -4.46
C THR A 16 -0.15 31.31 -5.75
N GLN A 17 0.38 32.53 -5.67
CA GLN A 17 0.64 33.35 -6.86
C GLN A 17 2.04 33.08 -7.41
N GLY A 18 2.20 32.00 -8.19
CA GLY A 18 3.42 31.86 -8.99
C GLY A 18 3.79 30.46 -9.48
N PHE A 19 2.88 29.65 -10.03
CA PHE A 19 3.29 28.44 -10.74
C PHE A 19 2.45 28.17 -12.00
N ALA A 20 2.67 28.99 -13.02
CA ALA A 20 2.44 28.59 -14.41
C ALA A 20 3.81 28.55 -15.10
N LYS A 21 4.53 27.44 -14.91
CA LYS A 21 5.60 27.06 -15.83
C LYS A 21 5.45 25.55 -16.04
N GLU A 22 5.07 25.17 -17.25
CA GLU A 22 5.01 23.79 -17.69
C GLU A 22 6.34 23.10 -17.39
N ILE A 23 6.36 22.22 -16.39
CA ILE A 23 7.50 21.36 -16.10
C ILE A 23 7.13 19.98 -16.65
N ASN A 24 7.92 19.52 -17.61
CA ASN A 24 7.74 18.25 -18.29
C ASN A 24 8.10 17.08 -17.33
N ARG A 25 7.37 15.95 -17.38
CA ARG A 25 7.53 14.79 -16.47
C ARG A 25 8.98 14.27 -16.40
N GLY A 26 9.76 14.48 -17.46
CA GLY A 26 11.18 14.17 -17.51
C GLY A 26 12.08 14.98 -16.56
N GLU A 27 11.72 16.21 -16.18
CA GLU A 27 12.52 17.01 -15.23
C GLU A 27 12.32 16.56 -13.78
N VAL A 28 11.14 16.04 -13.42
CA VAL A 28 10.82 15.52 -12.07
C VAL A 28 11.63 14.25 -11.77
N GLN A 29 11.76 13.35 -12.74
CA GLN A 29 12.52 12.10 -12.60
C GLN A 29 14.02 12.29 -12.33
N THR A 30 14.59 13.45 -12.68
CA THR A 30 16.05 13.67 -12.55
C THR A 30 16.50 14.10 -11.15
N LYS A 31 15.57 14.41 -10.23
CA LYS A 31 15.89 14.97 -8.90
C LYS A 31 15.83 13.97 -7.75
N LEU A 32 15.06 12.90 -7.88
CA LEU A 32 14.90 11.90 -6.82
C LEU A 32 15.93 10.79 -6.96
N THR A 33 16.78 10.64 -5.95
CA THR A 33 17.73 9.52 -5.82
C THR A 33 17.13 8.41 -4.96
N ASP A 34 17.69 7.19 -5.07
CA ASP A 34 17.31 6.09 -4.18
C ASP A 34 17.50 6.48 -2.71
N GLU A 35 18.58 7.20 -2.40
CA GLU A 35 18.85 7.68 -1.04
C GLU A 35 17.75 8.61 -0.51
N ILE A 36 17.22 9.51 -1.34
CA ILE A 36 16.09 10.38 -0.95
C ILE A 36 14.86 9.54 -0.64
N ILE A 37 14.49 8.60 -1.52
CA ILE A 37 13.31 7.74 -1.34
C ILE A 37 13.45 6.86 -0.08
N LEU A 38 14.60 6.20 0.06
CA LEU A 38 14.90 5.30 1.18
C LEU A 38 15.13 6.05 2.50
N SER A 39 15.20 7.38 2.50
CA SER A 39 15.29 8.18 3.74
C SER A 39 13.94 8.48 4.38
N LEU A 40 12.84 8.24 3.66
CA LEU A 40 11.49 8.52 4.13
C LEU A 40 11.12 7.56 5.26
N THR A 41 10.47 8.08 6.31
CA THR A 41 9.92 7.27 7.40
C THR A 41 8.42 7.12 7.19
N GLU A 42 7.80 6.27 8.00
CA GLU A 42 6.34 6.13 8.03
C GLU A 42 5.64 7.47 8.23
N ASP A 43 6.12 8.28 9.17
CA ASP A 43 5.52 9.57 9.53
C ASP A 43 5.59 10.56 8.35
N ASP A 44 6.66 10.52 7.56
CA ASP A 44 6.77 11.39 6.38
C ASP A 44 5.77 10.98 5.30
N LEU A 45 5.59 9.68 5.11
CA LEU A 45 4.66 9.12 4.12
C LEU A 45 3.19 9.33 4.54
N ASP A 46 2.89 9.19 5.83
CA ASP A 46 1.58 9.54 6.40
C ASP A 46 1.31 11.05 6.24
N ASN A 47 2.29 11.91 6.54
CA ASN A 47 2.17 13.36 6.44
C ASN A 47 1.94 13.82 4.99
N ILE A 48 2.79 13.38 4.05
CA ILE A 48 2.64 13.78 2.64
C ILE A 48 1.37 13.20 2.02
N TYR A 49 0.89 12.03 2.45
CA TYR A 49 -0.42 11.54 1.99
C TYR A 49 -1.53 12.54 2.34
N ASN A 50 -1.58 13.01 3.59
CA ASN A 50 -2.60 13.97 4.03
C ASN A 50 -2.47 15.31 3.28
N ILE A 51 -1.24 15.81 3.10
CA ILE A 51 -0.99 17.03 2.31
C ILE A 51 -1.53 16.88 0.88
N LEU A 52 -1.26 15.76 0.20
CA LEU A 52 -1.70 15.55 -1.18
C LEU A 52 -3.23 15.43 -1.29
N VAL A 53 -3.88 14.76 -0.34
CA VAL A 53 -5.34 14.66 -0.27
C VAL A 53 -5.97 16.02 -0.03
N ASP A 54 -5.51 16.76 0.98
CA ASP A 54 -6.01 18.11 1.29
C ASP A 54 -5.80 19.05 0.10
N TYR A 55 -4.65 18.94 -0.58
CA TYR A 55 -4.38 19.74 -1.78
C TYR A 55 -5.34 19.39 -2.92
N LYS A 56 -5.61 18.10 -3.17
CA LYS A 56 -6.56 17.65 -4.19
C LYS A 56 -8.00 18.09 -3.89
N GLU A 57 -8.41 18.02 -2.62
CA GLU A 57 -9.73 18.46 -2.19
C GLU A 57 -9.93 19.97 -2.37
N ASN A 58 -8.88 20.77 -2.12
CA ASN A 58 -8.91 22.22 -2.33
C ASN A 58 -8.62 22.65 -3.78
N ASN A 59 -8.06 21.78 -4.61
CA ASN A 59 -7.73 22.03 -6.02
C ASN A 59 -8.24 20.86 -6.88
N PRO A 60 -9.56 20.74 -7.14
CA PRO A 60 -10.14 19.57 -7.81
C PRO A 60 -9.57 19.27 -9.19
N ASP A 61 -9.06 20.28 -9.90
CA ASP A 61 -8.49 20.14 -11.25
C ASP A 61 -6.97 19.89 -11.26
N VAL A 62 -6.32 19.77 -10.08
CA VAL A 62 -4.88 19.46 -10.01
C VAL A 62 -4.56 18.18 -10.76
N THR A 63 -3.49 18.21 -11.56
CA THR A 63 -3.04 17.07 -12.36
C THR A 63 -2.17 16.11 -11.55
N GLU A 64 -1.97 14.89 -12.07
CA GLU A 64 -1.05 13.93 -11.47
C GLU A 64 0.39 14.48 -11.44
N GLU A 65 0.81 15.20 -12.48
CA GLU A 65 2.15 15.81 -12.55
C GLU A 65 2.36 16.91 -11.49
N GLU A 66 1.32 17.68 -11.18
CA GLU A 66 1.37 18.70 -10.13
C GLU A 66 1.46 18.06 -8.74
N LEU A 67 0.71 16.98 -8.49
CA LEU A 67 0.85 16.19 -7.26
C LEU A 67 2.24 15.56 -7.15
N ASP A 68 2.77 15.01 -8.26
CA ASP A 68 4.12 14.44 -8.32
C ASP A 68 5.18 15.50 -7.99
N LYS A 69 4.99 16.74 -8.44
CA LYS A 69 5.87 17.85 -8.09
C LYS A 69 5.82 18.16 -6.59
N ILE A 70 4.64 18.23 -5.98
CA ILE A 70 4.46 18.48 -4.53
C ILE A 70 5.17 17.38 -3.72
N ALA A 71 4.94 16.11 -4.07
CA ALA A 71 5.59 14.98 -3.41
C ALA A 71 7.12 15.03 -3.55
N THR A 72 7.62 15.35 -4.75
CA THR A 72 9.05 15.49 -5.02
C THR A 72 9.71 16.57 -4.17
N GLU A 73 9.10 17.75 -4.11
CA GLU A 73 9.61 18.87 -3.30
C GLU A 73 9.63 18.50 -1.81
N PHE A 74 8.56 17.87 -1.32
CA PHE A 74 8.49 17.36 0.04
C PHE A 74 9.60 16.34 0.36
N TYR A 75 9.86 15.37 -0.53
CA TYR A 75 10.90 14.36 -0.30
C TYR A 75 12.30 14.96 -0.24
N ILE A 76 12.61 15.89 -1.13
CA ILE A 76 13.91 16.58 -1.16
C ILE A 76 14.08 17.42 0.11
N GLU A 77 13.05 18.18 0.50
CA GLU A 77 13.11 19.00 1.73
C GLU A 77 13.27 18.14 2.98
N THR A 78 12.51 17.04 3.06
CA THR A 78 12.57 16.07 4.15
C THR A 78 13.96 15.44 4.26
N TYR A 79 14.51 14.98 3.15
CA TYR A 79 15.87 14.42 3.10
C TYR A 79 16.92 15.44 3.55
N ASN A 80 16.85 16.67 3.05
CA ASN A 80 17.80 17.73 3.42
C ASN A 80 17.71 18.10 4.91
N LYS A 81 16.53 18.03 5.52
CA LYS A 81 16.34 18.23 6.97
C LYS A 81 16.91 17.07 7.80
N LYS A 82 16.94 15.85 7.25
CA LYS A 82 17.32 14.60 7.92
C LYS A 82 18.79 14.20 7.81
N GLN A 83 19.65 15.02 7.21
CA GLN A 83 21.09 14.79 6.97
C GLN A 83 21.97 14.52 8.24
N ILE A 84 21.42 13.90 9.30
CA ILE A 84 22.11 13.51 10.54
C ILE A 84 22.09 11.98 10.79
N ASP A 85 21.19 11.16 10.23
CA ASP A 85 21.31 9.68 10.38
C ASP A 85 20.37 8.93 9.42
N ILE A 86 20.90 8.31 8.36
CA ILE A 86 20.15 7.38 7.52
C ILE A 86 20.79 6.00 7.69
N LYS A 87 20.02 5.03 8.21
CA LYS A 87 20.39 3.61 8.19
C LYS A 87 19.34 2.84 7.39
N PRO A 88 19.72 2.15 6.31
CA PRO A 88 18.83 1.19 5.66
C PRO A 88 18.42 0.11 6.67
N LEU A 89 17.13 -0.20 6.75
CA LEU A 89 16.66 -1.41 7.43
C LEU A 89 16.67 -2.57 6.43
N GLY A 90 16.98 -3.77 6.94
CA GLY A 90 17.24 -4.97 6.14
C GLY A 90 16.00 -5.57 5.48
N TYR A 91 16.25 -6.24 4.36
CA TYR A 91 15.28 -6.90 3.49
C TYR A 91 14.52 -8.03 4.19
N TYR A 92 13.20 -7.87 4.31
CA TYR A 92 12.16 -8.79 3.83
C TYR A 92 10.81 -8.24 4.34
N ASP A 93 9.88 -7.94 3.45
CA ASP A 93 8.53 -7.56 3.84
C ASP A 93 7.53 -8.08 2.79
N ASP A 94 6.51 -8.81 3.26
CA ASP A 94 5.38 -9.31 2.45
C ASP A 94 4.39 -8.17 2.11
N LEU A 95 4.64 -6.95 2.62
CA LEU A 95 3.97 -5.72 2.26
C LEU A 95 4.99 -4.55 2.24
N LEU A 96 4.51 -3.31 2.12
CA LEU A 96 5.36 -2.13 2.22
C LEU A 96 5.19 -1.48 3.61
N GLU A 97 5.97 -1.90 4.62
CA GLU A 97 5.94 -1.37 6.00
C GLU A 97 6.80 -0.12 6.20
N SER A 98 7.72 0.19 5.27
CA SER A 98 8.43 1.47 5.18
C SER A 98 9.02 1.68 3.79
N SER A 99 9.49 2.90 3.46
CA SER A 99 10.26 3.07 2.21
C SER A 99 11.60 2.35 2.22
N THR A 100 12.18 2.06 3.40
CA THR A 100 13.42 1.27 3.51
C THR A 100 13.23 -0.21 3.20
N GLY A 101 11.99 -0.73 3.24
CA GLY A 101 11.64 -2.11 2.88
C GLY A 101 11.42 -2.34 1.38
N MET A 102 11.55 -1.30 0.55
CA MET A 102 11.24 -1.36 -0.87
C MET A 102 12.26 -2.16 -1.68
N ASN A 103 11.75 -2.90 -2.67
CA ASN A 103 12.57 -3.50 -3.72
C ASN A 103 12.90 -2.49 -4.83
N SER A 104 13.84 -2.85 -5.72
CA SER A 104 14.32 -1.94 -6.76
C SER A 104 13.25 -1.49 -7.77
N GLN A 105 12.22 -2.30 -8.02
CA GLN A 105 11.10 -1.94 -8.89
C GLN A 105 10.20 -0.90 -8.22
N GLU A 106 9.90 -1.07 -6.94
CA GLU A 106 9.10 -0.10 -6.18
C GLU A 106 9.86 1.23 -6.02
N VAL A 107 11.18 1.20 -5.80
CA VAL A 107 12.03 2.42 -5.79
C VAL A 107 12.00 3.12 -7.15
N ALA A 108 12.06 2.37 -8.25
CA ALA A 108 11.94 2.93 -9.59
C ALA A 108 10.56 3.58 -9.81
N LEU A 109 9.48 2.92 -9.42
CA LEU A 109 8.12 3.47 -9.49
C LEU A 109 7.96 4.72 -8.63
N SER A 110 8.58 4.77 -7.46
CA SER A 110 8.53 5.95 -6.57
C SER A 110 9.21 7.17 -7.16
N LYS A 111 10.28 6.97 -7.91
CA LYS A 111 10.92 8.07 -8.66
C LYS A 111 10.09 8.49 -9.88
N GLN A 112 9.35 7.55 -10.48
CA GLN A 112 8.54 7.79 -11.66
C GLN A 112 7.18 8.45 -11.34
N TYR A 113 6.58 8.09 -10.20
CA TYR A 113 5.26 8.50 -9.72
C TYR A 113 5.32 8.86 -8.23
N PRO A 114 6.07 9.91 -7.84
CA PRO A 114 6.34 10.21 -6.44
C PRO A 114 5.08 10.43 -5.59
N SER A 115 4.00 10.97 -6.16
CA SER A 115 2.76 11.14 -5.40
C SER A 115 1.91 9.86 -5.27
N ASP A 116 2.33 8.75 -5.88
CA ASP A 116 1.70 7.44 -5.65
C ASP A 116 2.24 6.76 -4.39
N LEU A 117 3.56 6.87 -4.12
CA LEU A 117 4.24 6.23 -3.00
C LEU A 117 3.52 6.38 -1.64
N PRO A 118 3.05 7.58 -1.22
CA PRO A 118 2.44 7.71 0.09
C PRO A 118 1.08 7.01 0.14
N ALA A 119 0.33 6.96 -0.96
CA ALA A 119 -0.91 6.18 -1.03
C ALA A 119 -0.65 4.66 -0.98
N VAL A 120 0.40 4.18 -1.67
CA VAL A 120 0.83 2.78 -1.66
C VAL A 120 1.19 2.35 -0.23
N TYR A 121 2.04 3.15 0.41
CA TYR A 121 2.52 2.94 1.76
C TYR A 121 1.38 2.91 2.79
N THR A 122 0.63 3.98 2.85
CA THR A 122 -0.42 4.16 3.86
C THR A 122 -1.55 3.13 3.73
N SER A 123 -1.85 2.68 2.51
CA SER A 123 -2.79 1.57 2.27
C SER A 123 -2.24 0.24 2.81
N SER A 124 -0.95 -0.02 2.61
CA SER A 124 -0.25 -1.22 3.10
C SER A 124 -0.25 -1.25 4.63
N LYS A 125 0.16 -0.13 5.26
CA LYS A 125 0.13 0.06 6.72
C LYS A 125 -1.26 -0.19 7.30
N MET A 126 -2.30 0.37 6.69
CA MET A 126 -3.69 0.16 7.13
C MET A 126 -4.11 -1.30 6.99
N ALA A 127 -3.79 -1.96 5.87
CA ALA A 127 -4.09 -3.37 5.65
C ALA A 127 -3.40 -4.27 6.68
N ASN A 128 -2.12 -4.01 7.00
CA ASN A 128 -1.35 -4.72 8.02
C ASN A 128 -1.97 -4.58 9.41
N ASN A 129 -2.28 -3.35 9.82
CA ASN A 129 -2.90 -3.06 11.11
C ASN A 129 -4.26 -3.75 11.26
N GLU A 130 -5.10 -3.66 10.21
CA GLU A 130 -6.41 -4.30 10.20
C GLU A 130 -6.30 -5.82 10.23
N ALA A 131 -5.39 -6.42 9.47
CA ALA A 131 -5.13 -7.85 9.51
C ALA A 131 -4.68 -8.30 10.91
N GLY A 132 -3.71 -7.61 11.52
CA GLY A 132 -3.24 -7.92 12.87
C GLY A 132 -4.31 -7.74 13.96
N SER A 133 -5.24 -6.81 13.77
CA SER A 133 -6.38 -6.62 14.68
C SER A 133 -7.42 -7.74 14.58
N ARG A 134 -7.65 -8.29 13.38
CA ARG A 134 -8.70 -9.26 13.08
C ARG A 134 -8.26 -10.71 13.24
N TYR A 135 -6.97 -10.98 13.12
CA TYR A 135 -6.44 -12.33 13.17
C TYR A 135 -5.37 -12.49 14.26
N SER A 136 -5.31 -13.68 14.86
CA SER A 136 -4.24 -14.09 15.79
C SER A 136 -3.18 -14.98 15.15
N SER A 137 -3.43 -15.45 13.93
CA SER A 137 -2.63 -16.44 13.20
C SER A 137 -2.90 -16.36 11.69
N GLY A 138 -2.02 -17.01 10.91
CA GLY A 138 -2.15 -17.08 9.45
C GLY A 138 -1.52 -15.91 8.69
N ALA A 139 -0.56 -15.21 9.31
CA ALA A 139 0.17 -14.08 8.72
C ALA A 139 1.02 -14.46 7.49
N TYR A 140 1.30 -15.75 7.30
CA TYR A 140 1.98 -16.29 6.13
C TYR A 140 1.19 -17.45 5.55
N LEU A 141 0.76 -17.33 4.30
CA LEU A 141 -0.04 -18.29 3.53
C LEU A 141 -1.45 -18.56 4.10
N GLY A 142 -1.91 -17.79 5.08
CA GLY A 142 -3.17 -18.01 5.80
C GLY A 142 -4.26 -16.98 5.48
N ASN A 143 -5.30 -16.93 6.32
CA ASN A 143 -6.40 -15.97 6.14
C ASN A 143 -5.98 -14.53 6.44
N GLN A 144 -5.09 -14.32 7.42
CA GLN A 144 -4.58 -12.98 7.74
C GLN A 144 -3.82 -12.43 6.54
N ASP A 145 -2.98 -13.26 5.92
CA ASP A 145 -2.24 -12.93 4.71
C ASP A 145 -3.17 -12.62 3.52
N ALA A 146 -4.14 -13.51 3.27
CA ALA A 146 -5.14 -13.29 2.24
C ALA A 146 -5.94 -12.00 2.44
N PHE A 147 -6.32 -11.70 3.69
CA PHE A 147 -6.98 -10.44 4.05
C PHE A 147 -6.07 -9.25 3.77
N ARG A 148 -4.81 -9.30 4.21
CA ARG A 148 -3.82 -8.23 4.06
C ARG A 148 -3.62 -7.83 2.59
N HIS A 149 -3.33 -8.78 1.70
CA HIS A 149 -3.16 -8.51 0.27
C HIS A 149 -4.43 -7.94 -0.39
N THR A 150 -5.60 -8.52 -0.04
CA THR A 150 -6.90 -8.06 -0.54
C THR A 150 -7.22 -6.65 -0.06
N ALA A 151 -6.99 -6.36 1.23
CA ALA A 151 -7.21 -5.05 1.83
C ALA A 151 -6.29 -3.99 1.24
N TRP A 152 -5.00 -4.29 1.09
CA TRP A 152 -4.03 -3.36 0.52
C TRP A 152 -4.47 -2.90 -0.87
N ASN A 153 -4.84 -3.85 -1.74
CA ASN A 153 -5.29 -3.52 -3.10
C ASN A 153 -6.59 -2.73 -3.12
N ALA A 154 -7.58 -3.09 -2.28
CA ALA A 154 -8.86 -2.41 -2.23
C ALA A 154 -8.73 -0.96 -1.74
N LEU A 155 -7.93 -0.75 -0.68
CA LEU A 155 -7.64 0.58 -0.14
C LEU A 155 -6.79 1.39 -1.12
N LEU A 156 -5.80 0.79 -1.78
CA LEU A 156 -4.95 1.50 -2.73
C LEU A 156 -5.75 2.03 -3.93
N VAL A 157 -6.72 1.27 -4.43
CA VAL A 157 -7.67 1.77 -5.45
C VAL A 157 -8.41 3.01 -4.94
N GLN A 158 -8.98 2.96 -3.74
CA GLN A 158 -9.69 4.09 -3.16
C GLN A 158 -8.77 5.32 -3.01
N ARG A 159 -7.54 5.13 -2.50
CA ARG A 159 -6.60 6.24 -2.29
C ARG A 159 -6.13 6.86 -3.59
N PHE A 160 -5.83 6.06 -4.62
CA PHE A 160 -5.51 6.58 -5.95
C PHE A 160 -6.70 7.30 -6.60
N TYR A 161 -7.92 6.80 -6.40
CA TYR A 161 -9.12 7.50 -6.85
C TYR A 161 -9.26 8.87 -6.17
N ARG A 162 -9.09 8.93 -4.84
CA ARG A 162 -9.12 10.19 -4.06
C ARG A 162 -8.07 11.20 -4.51
N LEU A 163 -6.88 10.72 -4.88
CA LEU A 163 -5.81 11.56 -5.44
C LEU A 163 -6.04 11.95 -6.91
N GLY A 164 -7.15 11.53 -7.53
CA GLY A 164 -7.48 11.88 -8.92
C GLY A 164 -6.54 11.26 -9.95
N LYS A 165 -6.05 10.05 -9.71
CA LYS A 165 -5.12 9.32 -10.60
C LYS A 165 -5.76 8.79 -11.89
N GLY A 166 -6.81 9.45 -12.36
CA GLY A 166 -7.59 9.11 -13.55
C GLY A 166 -8.91 8.38 -13.25
N SER A 167 -9.49 7.81 -14.31
CA SER A 167 -10.69 6.97 -14.23
C SER A 167 -10.45 5.72 -13.37
N VAL A 168 -11.54 5.10 -12.89
CA VAL A 168 -11.48 3.86 -12.10
C VAL A 168 -10.63 2.77 -12.79
N SER A 169 -10.76 2.59 -14.11
CA SER A 169 -9.95 1.62 -14.86
C SER A 169 -8.46 1.96 -14.87
N GLN A 170 -8.09 3.25 -14.96
CA GLN A 170 -6.70 3.69 -14.88
C GLN A 170 -6.14 3.50 -13.47
N VAL A 171 -6.94 3.79 -12.45
CA VAL A 171 -6.60 3.55 -11.05
C VAL A 171 -6.35 2.06 -10.79
N ILE A 172 -7.21 1.17 -11.27
CA ILE A 172 -7.02 -0.30 -11.15
C ILE A 172 -5.71 -0.74 -11.81
N ALA A 173 -5.43 -0.23 -13.01
CA ALA A 173 -4.19 -0.55 -13.72
C ALA A 173 -2.94 -0.05 -12.96
N LYS A 174 -3.02 1.14 -12.37
CA LYS A 174 -1.96 1.72 -11.53
C LYS A 174 -1.78 0.95 -10.23
N THR A 175 -2.86 0.56 -9.55
CA THR A 175 -2.80 -0.33 -8.38
C THR A 175 -2.12 -1.63 -8.74
N LYS A 176 -2.52 -2.28 -9.85
CA LYS A 176 -1.89 -3.51 -10.32
C LYS A 176 -0.39 -3.33 -10.59
N MET A 177 0.01 -2.22 -11.21
CA MET A 177 1.41 -1.90 -11.49
C MET A 177 2.26 -1.90 -10.21
N TRP A 178 1.80 -1.21 -9.17
CA TRP A 178 2.49 -1.14 -7.89
C TRP A 178 2.53 -2.48 -7.17
N THR A 179 1.40 -3.18 -7.10
CA THR A 179 1.34 -4.46 -6.38
C THR A 179 2.08 -5.57 -7.12
N ASP A 180 2.08 -5.57 -8.46
CA ASP A 180 2.89 -6.51 -9.23
C ASP A 180 4.39 -6.23 -9.05
N ALA A 181 4.81 -4.96 -8.95
CA ALA A 181 6.21 -4.62 -8.69
C ALA A 181 6.67 -5.15 -7.32
N HIS A 182 5.80 -5.11 -6.31
CA HIS A 182 6.01 -5.76 -5.03
C HIS A 182 6.22 -7.27 -5.19
N GLU A 183 5.25 -7.99 -5.79
CA GLU A 183 5.32 -9.44 -5.97
C GLU A 183 6.48 -9.90 -6.91
N ASN A 184 6.93 -9.05 -7.82
CA ASN A 184 8.02 -9.34 -8.76
C ASN A 184 9.40 -9.07 -8.19
N GLY A 185 9.52 -8.11 -7.28
CA GLY A 185 10.78 -7.80 -6.60
C GLY A 185 10.97 -8.55 -5.28
N ALA A 186 9.97 -9.30 -4.81
CA ALA A 186 10.08 -10.17 -3.64
C ALA A 186 11.25 -11.16 -3.77
N THR A 187 12.04 -11.27 -2.71
CA THR A 187 13.16 -12.21 -2.64
C THR A 187 12.70 -13.51 -2.00
N LYS A 188 12.98 -14.63 -2.65
CA LYS A 188 12.65 -15.95 -2.12
C LYS A 188 13.29 -16.15 -0.73
N PRO A 189 12.49 -16.40 0.34
CA PRO A 189 13.05 -16.73 1.65
C PRO A 189 13.96 -17.96 1.63
N ASP A 190 14.92 -17.98 2.55
CA ASP A 190 15.75 -19.17 2.81
C ASP A 190 14.89 -20.32 3.33
N GLY A 191 15.18 -21.54 2.87
CA GLY A 191 14.41 -22.74 3.25
C GLY A 191 13.14 -23.00 2.43
N LEU A 192 12.68 -22.05 1.59
CA LEU A 192 11.61 -22.31 0.63
C LEU A 192 12.17 -22.85 -0.69
N SER A 193 11.53 -23.89 -1.22
CA SER A 193 11.75 -24.34 -2.59
C SER A 193 11.21 -23.33 -3.61
N SER A 194 11.75 -23.32 -4.83
CA SER A 194 11.27 -22.44 -5.89
C SER A 194 9.79 -22.65 -6.24
N SER A 195 9.30 -23.89 -6.12
CA SER A 195 7.88 -24.22 -6.31
C SER A 195 6.99 -23.67 -5.21
N GLN A 196 7.46 -23.65 -3.96
CA GLN A 196 6.70 -23.06 -2.85
C GLN A 196 6.60 -21.56 -3.02
N PHE A 197 7.72 -20.91 -3.32
CA PHE A 197 7.75 -19.46 -3.55
C PHE A 197 6.92 -19.02 -4.77
N ALA A 198 6.89 -19.82 -5.83
CA ALA A 198 6.03 -19.53 -6.98
C ALA A 198 4.53 -19.64 -6.64
N GLU A 199 4.17 -20.51 -5.70
CA GLU A 199 2.79 -20.75 -5.29
C GLU A 199 2.31 -19.69 -4.27
N ASP A 200 3.20 -19.26 -3.38
CA ASP A 200 3.08 -18.10 -2.50
C ASP A 200 2.70 -16.85 -3.30
N LYS A 201 3.58 -16.45 -4.22
CA LYS A 201 3.34 -15.37 -5.17
C LYS A 201 2.03 -15.52 -5.97
N ARG A 202 1.64 -16.74 -6.35
CA ARG A 202 0.39 -16.98 -7.07
C ARG A 202 -0.83 -16.66 -6.21
N MET A 203 -0.78 -17.01 -4.92
CA MET A 203 -1.81 -16.67 -3.94
C MET A 203 -1.92 -15.15 -3.80
N ASP A 204 -0.79 -14.45 -3.64
CA ASP A 204 -0.78 -13.00 -3.45
C ASP A 204 -1.31 -12.26 -4.68
N LEU A 205 -0.90 -12.66 -5.88
CA LEU A 205 -1.43 -12.09 -7.13
C LEU A 205 -2.95 -12.27 -7.26
N LEU A 206 -3.51 -13.39 -6.78
CA LEU A 206 -4.95 -13.65 -6.80
C LEU A 206 -5.69 -12.83 -5.74
N ASN A 207 -5.14 -12.71 -4.53
CA ASN A 207 -5.72 -11.88 -3.47
C ASN A 207 -5.64 -10.39 -3.81
N ASN A 208 -4.54 -9.96 -4.41
CA ASN A 208 -4.38 -8.62 -4.97
C ASN A 208 -5.47 -8.35 -6.03
N ALA A 209 -5.73 -9.31 -6.92
CA ALA A 209 -6.81 -9.19 -7.91
C ALA A 209 -8.21 -9.09 -7.26
N ALA A 210 -8.49 -9.90 -6.23
CA ALA A 210 -9.74 -9.82 -5.49
C ALA A 210 -9.93 -8.44 -4.82
N GLY A 211 -8.86 -7.88 -4.25
CA GLY A 211 -8.86 -6.54 -3.67
C GLY A 211 -9.17 -5.46 -4.70
N ARG A 212 -8.61 -5.56 -5.91
CA ARG A 212 -8.92 -4.62 -7.00
C ARG A 212 -10.38 -4.69 -7.46
N VAL A 213 -11.01 -5.87 -7.47
CA VAL A 213 -12.45 -6.02 -7.76
C VAL A 213 -13.31 -5.31 -6.70
N ILE A 214 -12.92 -5.42 -5.42
CA ILE A 214 -13.58 -4.66 -4.34
C ILE A 214 -13.37 -3.16 -4.58
N GLY A 215 -12.13 -2.73 -4.84
CA GLY A 215 -11.80 -1.33 -5.13
C GLY A 215 -12.62 -0.77 -6.29
N GLU A 216 -12.76 -1.51 -7.38
CA GLU A 216 -13.58 -1.11 -8.54
C GLU A 216 -15.04 -0.81 -8.18
N THR A 217 -15.59 -1.55 -7.21
CA THR A 217 -17.00 -1.42 -6.82
C THR A 217 -17.23 -0.41 -5.70
N TYR A 218 -16.23 -0.20 -4.83
CA TYR A 218 -16.37 0.54 -3.57
C TYR A 218 -15.34 1.69 -3.41
N TYR A 219 -14.73 2.17 -4.50
CA TYR A 219 -13.69 3.20 -4.47
C TYR A 219 -14.13 4.55 -3.86
N ASP A 220 -15.44 4.81 -3.78
CA ASP A 220 -16.03 6.03 -3.21
C ASP A 220 -16.64 5.80 -1.81
N SER A 221 -16.58 4.57 -1.31
CA SER A 221 -17.07 4.20 0.01
C SER A 221 -16.05 4.55 1.10
N SER A 222 -16.46 4.48 2.37
CA SER A 222 -15.52 4.66 3.49
C SER A 222 -14.53 3.48 3.59
N GLU A 223 -13.33 3.74 4.13
CA GLU A 223 -12.32 2.70 4.37
C GLU A 223 -12.88 1.53 5.20
N ALA A 224 -13.66 1.84 6.24
CA ALA A 224 -14.33 0.82 7.06
C ALA A 224 -15.30 -0.07 6.25
N SER A 225 -16.00 0.51 5.27
CA SER A 225 -16.90 -0.25 4.38
C SER A 225 -16.12 -1.15 3.44
N ILE A 226 -15.01 -0.66 2.89
CA ILE A 226 -14.08 -1.45 2.06
C ILE A 226 -13.52 -2.62 2.88
N LEU A 227 -13.01 -2.38 4.07
CA LEU A 227 -12.46 -3.42 4.95
C LEU A 227 -13.51 -4.46 5.38
N THR A 228 -14.75 -4.04 5.58
CA THR A 228 -15.88 -4.96 5.79
C THR A 228 -16.13 -5.84 4.57
N ARG A 229 -16.03 -5.28 3.36
CA ARG A 229 -16.16 -6.05 2.12
C ARG A 229 -14.98 -7.02 1.92
N VAL A 230 -13.77 -6.61 2.26
CA VAL A 230 -12.59 -7.48 2.23
C VAL A 230 -12.78 -8.67 3.16
N GLN A 231 -13.22 -8.43 4.40
CA GLN A 231 -13.52 -9.52 5.34
C GLN A 231 -14.56 -10.48 4.76
N TYR A 232 -15.61 -9.94 4.14
CA TYR A 232 -16.65 -10.75 3.49
C TYR A 232 -16.08 -11.62 2.37
N TYR A 233 -15.14 -11.12 1.55
CA TYR A 233 -14.48 -11.91 0.50
C TYR A 233 -13.66 -13.06 1.09
N VAL A 234 -12.88 -12.80 2.14
CA VAL A 234 -12.09 -13.83 2.83
C VAL A 234 -13.00 -14.89 3.46
N ASP A 235 -14.01 -14.46 4.25
CA ASP A 235 -14.94 -15.35 4.94
C ASP A 235 -15.72 -16.26 3.96
N ASN A 236 -16.04 -15.75 2.76
CA ASN A 236 -16.79 -16.51 1.75
C ASN A 236 -15.92 -17.33 0.80
N GLY A 237 -14.59 -17.31 0.96
CA GLY A 237 -13.66 -18.12 0.18
C GLY A 237 -13.41 -17.58 -1.22
N TRP A 238 -13.52 -16.26 -1.39
CA TRP A 238 -13.19 -15.56 -2.64
C TRP A 238 -11.74 -15.08 -2.67
N CYS A 239 -11.01 -15.24 -1.55
CA CYS A 239 -9.58 -15.09 -1.46
C CYS A 239 -8.91 -16.47 -1.35
N GLN A 240 -7.67 -16.58 -1.80
CA GLN A 240 -6.86 -17.79 -1.69
C GLN A 240 -6.01 -17.76 -0.43
N ARG A 241 -5.89 -18.91 0.22
CA ARG A 241 -4.86 -19.20 1.22
C ARG A 241 -4.29 -20.59 0.93
N ILE A 242 -3.07 -20.86 1.35
CA ILE A 242 -2.45 -22.19 1.19
C ILE A 242 -2.47 -22.99 2.50
N LYS A 243 -2.40 -22.33 3.67
CA LYS A 243 -2.42 -22.97 4.99
C LYS A 243 -3.75 -22.73 5.72
N THR A 244 -4.17 -23.72 6.49
CA THR A 244 -5.16 -23.55 7.56
C THR A 244 -4.51 -23.81 8.92
N ASP A 245 -4.88 -23.06 9.98
CA ASP A 245 -4.29 -23.23 11.32
C ASP A 245 -4.55 -24.63 11.92
N SER A 246 -5.41 -25.46 11.31
CA SER A 246 -5.65 -26.85 11.69
C SER A 246 -4.60 -27.86 11.18
N GLN A 247 -3.57 -27.41 10.44
CA GLN A 247 -2.66 -28.29 9.69
C GLN A 247 -1.20 -28.30 10.19
N MET A 248 -0.97 -28.32 11.50
CA MET A 248 0.34 -28.68 12.03
C MET A 248 0.65 -30.14 11.68
N GLY A 249 1.39 -30.38 10.58
CA GLY A 249 1.86 -31.72 10.17
C GLY A 249 1.65 -32.13 8.70
N TYR A 250 1.09 -31.26 7.84
CA TYR A 250 0.81 -31.59 6.43
C TYR A 250 2.01 -31.23 5.53
N SER A 251 2.23 -31.99 4.45
CA SER A 251 3.17 -31.59 3.39
C SER A 251 2.59 -30.44 2.54
N PHE A 252 3.46 -29.70 1.85
CA PHE A 252 3.04 -28.59 1.00
C PHE A 252 2.03 -29.01 -0.09
N ASP A 253 2.20 -30.21 -0.67
CA ASP A 253 1.26 -30.75 -1.66
C ASP A 253 -0.11 -31.06 -1.06
N GLN A 254 -0.15 -31.53 0.20
CA GLN A 254 -1.40 -31.76 0.93
C GLN A 254 -2.10 -30.44 1.27
N MET A 255 -1.34 -29.40 1.63
CA MET A 255 -1.87 -28.03 1.84
C MET A 255 -2.47 -27.50 0.53
N LYS A 256 -1.77 -27.65 -0.60
CA LYS A 256 -2.22 -27.19 -1.92
C LYS A 256 -3.50 -27.89 -2.40
N ALA A 257 -3.66 -29.18 -2.17
CA ALA A 257 -4.88 -29.91 -2.55
C ALA A 257 -6.14 -29.37 -1.82
N ILE A 258 -5.97 -28.91 -0.58
CA ILE A 258 -7.05 -28.39 0.28
C ILE A 258 -7.27 -26.87 0.07
N SER A 259 -6.27 -26.15 -0.46
CA SER A 259 -6.30 -24.70 -0.79
C SER A 259 -7.28 -24.30 -1.90
N THR A 260 -8.05 -25.24 -2.45
CA THR A 260 -8.99 -24.99 -3.53
C THR A 260 -10.29 -24.38 -2.97
N TRP A 261 -10.59 -23.12 -3.34
CA TRP A 261 -11.88 -22.38 -3.48
C TRP A 261 -13.15 -22.73 -2.67
N THR A 262 -13.16 -23.73 -1.79
CA THR A 262 -14.37 -24.54 -1.55
C THR A 262 -14.59 -25.04 -0.14
N LEU A 263 -13.71 -24.79 0.83
CA LEU A 263 -13.97 -25.16 2.23
C LEU A 263 -14.34 -23.94 3.08
N ARG A 264 -15.54 -23.40 2.82
CA ARG A 264 -16.20 -22.34 3.61
C ARG A 264 -16.14 -22.57 5.13
N SER A 265 -16.11 -23.83 5.57
CA SER A 265 -16.03 -24.22 6.99
C SER A 265 -14.72 -23.85 7.68
N THR A 266 -13.70 -23.42 6.93
CA THR A 266 -12.36 -23.14 7.47
C THR A 266 -11.92 -21.69 7.28
N ASN A 267 -12.76 -20.85 6.65
CA ASN A 267 -12.41 -19.45 6.34
C ASN A 267 -12.45 -18.51 7.56
N THR A 268 -13.06 -18.94 8.66
CA THR A 268 -13.05 -18.20 9.94
C THR A 268 -11.89 -18.59 10.86
N VAL A 269 -11.03 -19.51 10.43
CA VAL A 269 -9.87 -19.98 11.21
C VAL A 269 -8.87 -18.84 11.41
N GLY A 270 -8.48 -18.61 12.67
CA GLY A 270 -7.52 -17.57 13.08
C GLY A 270 -8.15 -16.20 13.39
N LYS A 271 -9.46 -16.02 13.19
CA LYS A 271 -10.19 -14.77 13.47
C LYS A 271 -10.37 -14.56 14.98
N LYS A 272 -10.18 -13.32 15.44
CA LYS A 272 -10.42 -12.86 16.82
C LYS A 272 -11.87 -12.46 17.04
#